data_AF-A0A919JWH1-F1
#
_entry.id   AF-A0A919JWH1-F1
#
_cell.length_a   1.000
_cell.length_b   1.000
_cell.length_c   1.000
_cell.angle_alpha   90.00
_cell.angle_beta   90.00
_cell.angle_gamma   90.00
#
_symmetry.space_group_name_H-M   'P 1'
#
loop_
_entity.id
_entity.type
_entity.pdbx_description
1 polymer ?
#
loop_
_entity_poly.entity_id
_entity_poly.type
_entity_poly.pdbx_seq_one_letter_code
_entity_poly.pdbx_strand_id
1 'polypeptide(L)' 'MHPDDLRDLADLGRFPCTDKAVLRDNYPFGMFAVPREQISWLHASSGTTGRPTVVGYTRDDLQVWAAA' A
#
# COMPACT_ATOMS: atom_id res chain seq x y z
N MET A 1 -2.02 13.26 -14.51
CA MET A 1 -0.98 12.80 -13.58
C MET A 1 -0.57 11.41 -14.00
N HIS A 2 0.61 11.29 -14.60
CA HIS A 2 1.28 10.05 -15.00
C HIS A 2 2.62 9.98 -14.24
N PRO A 3 3.19 8.79 -13.98
CA PRO A 3 4.52 8.68 -13.35
C PRO A 3 5.61 9.53 -14.03
N ASP A 4 5.55 9.70 -15.35
CA ASP A 4 6.49 10.52 -16.13
C ASP A 4 6.43 12.04 -15.81
N ASP A 5 5.43 12.48 -15.04
CA ASP A 5 5.32 13.85 -14.54
C ASP A 5 6.28 14.14 -13.37
N LEU A 6 6.91 13.13 -12.75
CA LEU A 6 7.88 13.26 -11.65
C LEU A 6 9.31 13.40 -12.22
N ARG A 7 9.83 14.62 -12.34
CA ARG A 7 11.18 14.87 -12.87
C ARG A 7 12.19 15.25 -11.79
N ASP A 8 11.73 15.87 -10.71
CA ASP A 8 12.50 16.12 -9.50
C ASP A 8 11.64 15.90 -8.24
N LEU A 9 12.25 16.03 -7.06
CA LEU A 9 11.54 15.78 -5.78
C LEU A 9 10.42 16.80 -5.49
N ALA A 10 10.49 18.01 -6.04
CA ALA A 10 9.46 19.03 -5.83
C ALA A 10 8.16 18.69 -6.56
N ASP A 11 8.24 17.92 -7.66
CA ASP A 11 7.05 17.44 -8.39
C ASP A 11 6.18 16.47 -7.56
N LEU A 12 6.71 15.85 -6.51
CA LEU A 12 5.96 14.88 -5.69
C LEU A 12 4.68 15.49 -5.09
N GLY A 13 4.70 16.78 -4.74
CA GLY A 13 3.54 17.50 -4.20
C GLY A 13 2.36 17.64 -5.17
N ARG A 14 2.55 17.30 -6.45
CA ARG A 14 1.50 17.31 -7.48
C ARG A 14 0.69 16.01 -7.50
N PHE A 15 1.20 14.92 -6.93
CA PHE A 15 0.54 13.61 -6.90
C PHE A 15 -0.58 13.57 -5.85
N PRO A 16 -1.69 12.88 -6.14
CA PRO A 16 -2.78 12.77 -5.18
C PRO A 16 -2.34 11.96 -3.96
N CYS A 17 -2.78 12.39 -2.78
CA CYS A 17 -2.60 11.62 -1.56
C CYS A 17 -3.55 10.42 -1.52
N THR A 18 -3.08 9.31 -0.96
CA THR A 18 -3.92 8.17 -0.58
C THR A 18 -4.25 8.29 0.90
N ASP A 19 -5.53 8.24 1.26
CA ASP A 19 -5.97 8.27 2.65
C ASP A 19 -6.52 6.92 3.13
N LYS A 20 -6.97 6.88 4.39
CA LYS A 20 -7.51 5.67 5.00
C LYS A 20 -8.87 5.27 4.40
N ALA A 21 -9.62 6.18 3.77
CA ALA A 21 -10.88 5.84 3.12
C ALA A 21 -10.62 5.00 1.87
N VAL A 22 -9.65 5.40 1.04
CA VAL A 22 -9.23 4.63 -0.15
C VAL A 22 -8.86 3.18 0.21
N LEU A 23 -8.10 2.98 1.29
CA LEU A 23 -7.75 1.63 1.77
C LEU A 23 -8.97 0.81 2.23
N ARG A 24 -9.98 1.45 2.82
CA ARG A 24 -11.19 0.76 3.28
C ARG A 24 -12.09 0.39 2.10
N ASP A 25 -12.19 1.23 1.07
CA ASP A 25 -13.05 0.98 -0.09
C ASP A 25 -12.55 -0.18 -0.95
N ASN A 26 -11.23 -0.43 -0.94
CA ASN A 26 -10.56 -1.50 -1.69
C ASN A 26 -10.34 -2.79 -0.88
N TYR A 27 -11.09 -2.99 0.21
CA TYR A 27 -10.97 -4.17 1.06
C TYR A 27 -11.37 -5.47 0.32
N PRO A 28 -10.74 -6.62 0.61
CA PRO A 28 -9.56 -6.78 1.47
C PRO A 28 -8.24 -6.62 0.72
N PHE A 29 -8.22 -6.81 -0.60
CA PHE A 29 -6.97 -6.99 -1.38
C PHE A 29 -6.89 -6.11 -2.63
N GLY A 30 -7.82 -5.18 -2.83
CA GLY A 30 -7.91 -4.34 -4.03
C GLY A 30 -6.72 -3.38 -4.21
N MET A 31 -5.95 -3.13 -3.14
CA MET A 31 -4.73 -2.32 -3.19
C MET A 31 -3.46 -3.11 -3.50
N PHE A 32 -3.54 -4.43 -3.72
CA PHE A 32 -2.36 -5.22 -4.05
C PHE A 32 -1.94 -4.98 -5.50
N ALA A 33 -0.65 -4.70 -5.69
CA ALA A 33 -0.05 -4.51 -7.01
C ALA A 33 0.51 -5.81 -7.63
N VAL A 34 0.31 -6.95 -6.96
CA VAL A 34 0.74 -8.28 -7.39
C VAL A 34 -0.38 -9.31 -7.17
N PRO A 35 -0.38 -10.45 -7.90
CA PRO A 35 -1.29 -11.56 -7.63
C PRO A 35 -1.18 -12.06 -6.18
N ARG A 36 -2.31 -12.50 -5.61
CA ARG A 36 -2.38 -12.93 -4.19
C ARG A 36 -1.43 -14.07 -3.86
N GLU A 37 -1.11 -14.92 -4.84
CA GLU A 37 -0.21 -16.05 -4.70
C GLU A 37 1.23 -15.62 -4.38
N GLN A 38 1.57 -14.35 -4.66
CA GLN A 38 2.88 -13.76 -4.35
C GLN A 38 2.93 -13.12 -2.95
N ILE A 39 1.78 -13.00 -2.29
CA ILE A 39 1.69 -12.43 -0.95
C ILE A 39 2.07 -13.50 0.08
N SER A 40 3.17 -13.25 0.79
CA SER A 40 3.74 -14.16 1.80
C SER A 40 3.20 -13.89 3.19
N TRP A 41 2.75 -12.67 3.48
CA TRP A 41 2.21 -12.29 4.79
C TRP A 41 1.08 -11.26 4.67
N LEU A 42 0.09 -11.36 5.56
CA LEU A 42 -0.98 -10.37 5.72
C LEU A 42 -0.93 -9.76 7.13
N HIS A 43 -1.12 -8.46 7.22
CA HIS A 43 -1.33 -7.76 8.47
C HIS A 43 -2.59 -6.89 8.35
N ALA A 44 -3.31 -6.69 9.45
CA ALA A 44 -4.45 -5.79 9.50
C ALA A 44 -4.29 -4.78 10.63
N SER A 45 -4.61 -3.52 10.37
CA SER A 45 -4.64 -2.50 11.42
C SER A 45 -5.67 -2.85 12.50
N SER A 46 -5.53 -2.30 13.70
CA SER A 46 -6.45 -2.52 14.84
C SER A 46 -7.92 -2.14 14.59
N GLY A 47 -8.23 -1.37 13.54
CA GLY A 47 -9.62 -1.08 13.18
C GLY A 47 -10.40 -0.22 14.20
N THR A 48 -9.72 0.59 15.01
CA THR A 48 -10.39 1.38 16.08
C THR A 48 -11.49 2.32 15.58
N THR A 49 -11.45 2.70 14.30
CA THR A 49 -12.40 3.60 13.62
C THR A 49 -13.29 2.88 12.59
N GLY A 50 -13.47 1.56 12.70
CA GLY A 50 -14.30 0.77 11.77
C GLY A 50 -13.54 -0.42 11.15
N ARG A 51 -13.89 -0.81 9.92
CA ARG A 51 -13.28 -1.99 9.26
C ARG A 51 -11.74 -1.85 9.22
N PRO A 52 -10.98 -2.85 9.71
CA PRO A 52 -9.54 -2.90 9.56
C PRO A 52 -9.10 -2.74 8.10
N THR A 53 -8.03 -1.98 7.86
CA THR A 53 -7.35 -1.99 6.58
C THR A 53 -6.34 -3.12 6.56
N VAL A 54 -6.34 -3.89 5.46
CA VAL A 54 -5.44 -5.04 5.25
C VAL A 54 -4.27 -4.59 4.38
N VAL A 55 -3.08 -5.05 4.76
CA VAL A 55 -1.84 -4.88 3.99
C VAL A 55 -1.20 -6.25 3.77
N GLY A 56 -0.58 -6.42 2.61
CA GLY A 56 0.10 -7.65 2.21
C GLY A 56 1.55 -7.38 1.87
N TYR A 57 2.39 -8.37 2.12
CA TYR A 57 3.84 -8.30 1.89
C TYR A 57 4.28 -9.47 1.05
N THR A 58 5.04 -9.19 -0.01
CA THR A 58 5.80 -10.21 -0.75
C THR A 58 6.98 -10.70 0.07
N ARG A 59 7.68 -11.73 -0.41
CA ARG A 59 8.91 -12.20 0.23
C ARG A 59 9.99 -11.10 0.25
N ASP A 60 10.10 -10.33 -0.82
CA ASP A 60 11.10 -9.27 -0.96
C ASP A 60 10.79 -8.10 -0.03
N ASP A 61 9.51 -7.74 0.13
CA ASP A 61 9.08 -6.72 1.12
C ASP A 61 9.50 -7.11 2.54
N LEU A 62 9.34 -8.39 2.91
CA LEU A 62 9.75 -8.90 4.22
C LEU A 62 11.28 -8.90 4.39
N GLN A 63 12.04 -9.14 3.32
CA GLN A 63 13.50 -9.05 3.37
C GLN A 63 13.97 -7.61 3.59
N VAL A 64 13.37 -6.64 2.90
CA VAL A 64 13.66 -5.22 3.11
C VAL A 64 13.30 -4.81 4.54
N TRP A 65 12.15 -5.27 5.05
CA TRP A 65 11.76 -4.98 6.44
C TRP A 65 12.75 -5.57 7.46
N ALA A 66 13.19 -6.81 7.29
CA ALA A 66 14.14 -7.45 8.21
C ALA A 66 15.55 -6.85 8.17
N ALA A 67 15.91 -6.14 7.10
CA ALA A 67 17.20 -5.48 6.97
C ALA A 67 17.26 -4.09 7.63
N ALA A 68 16.11 -3.56 8.05
CA ALA A 68 15.99 -2.31 8.81
C ALA A 68 16.13 -2.55 10.33
#